data_AF-X1DZJ4-F1
#
_entry.id   AF-X1DZJ4-F1
#
_cell.length_a   1.000
_cell.length_b   1.000
_cell.length_c   1.000
_cell.angle_alpha   90.00
_cell.angle_beta   90.00
_cell.angle_gamma   90.00
#
_symmetry.space_group_name_H-M   'P 1'
#
loop_
_entity.id
_entity.type
_entity.pdbx_description
1 polymer ?
#
loop_
_entity_poly.entity_id
_entity_poly.type
_entity_poly.pdbx_seq_one_letter_code
_entity_poly.pdbx_strand_id
1 'polypeptide(L)'
;MTGNIIGIISQRLIRLLCPLCKSSREADEIDSKLLGVEYVNEALTIYEASGCPSCDNTGYKGRVAIIEALRIDNQLDEQIAKRATLGELRS
;
A
#
# COMPACT_ATOMS: atom_id res chain seq x y z
N MET A 1 -13.63 26.36 9.38
CA MET A 1 -13.50 24.91 9.63
C MET A 1 -12.04 24.50 9.80
N THR A 2 -11.16 25.39 10.25
CA THR A 2 -9.74 25.09 10.50
C THR A 2 -9.56 25.00 12.02
N GLY A 3 -9.13 23.83 12.49
CA GLY A 3 -8.98 23.52 13.92
C GLY A 3 -9.62 22.22 14.44
N ASN A 4 -10.45 21.51 13.66
CA ASN A 4 -11.12 20.28 14.14
C ASN A 4 -10.60 18.97 13.49
N ILE A 5 -9.73 19.05 12.48
CA ILE A 5 -9.16 17.86 11.81
C ILE A 5 -7.70 17.74 12.21
N ILE A 6 -7.36 16.66 12.92
CA ILE A 6 -5.98 16.38 13.38
C ILE A 6 -5.22 15.43 12.45
N GLY A 7 -5.93 14.77 11.54
CA GLY A 7 -5.36 13.80 10.61
C GLY A 7 -6.44 13.16 9.74
N ILE A 8 -5.98 12.57 8.64
CA ILE A 8 -6.78 11.80 7.69
C ILE A 8 -6.17 10.40 7.62
N ILE A 9 -7.02 9.38 7.70
CA ILE A 9 -6.63 7.99 7.49
C ILE A 9 -7.25 7.52 6.18
N SER A 10 -6.41 7.06 5.26
CA SER A 10 -6.82 6.36 4.05
C SER A 10 -6.54 4.87 4.23
N GLN A 11 -7.54 4.03 3.98
CA GLN A 11 -7.44 2.58 4.18
C GLN A 11 -7.85 1.83 2.92
N ARG A 12 -7.07 0.82 2.56
CA ARG A 12 -7.45 -0.22 1.60
C ARG A 12 -7.40 -1.59 2.26
N LEU A 13 -8.35 -2.47 1.93
CA LEU A 13 -8.31 -3.86 2.34
C LEU A 13 -7.80 -4.71 1.17
N ILE A 14 -6.69 -5.41 1.38
CA ILE A 14 -6.12 -6.33 0.40
C ILE A 14 -6.35 -7.77 0.83
N ARG A 15 -6.49 -8.67 -0.15
CA ARG A 15 -6.58 -10.11 0.09
C ARG A 15 -5.19 -10.66 0.43
N LEU A 16 -5.12 -11.52 1.44
CA LEU A 16 -3.89 -12.23 1.78
C LEU A 16 -3.79 -13.51 0.97
N LEU A 17 -2.59 -13.83 0.48
CA LEU A 17 -2.33 -15.13 -0.15
C LEU A 17 -2.61 -16.26 0.84
N CYS A 18 -3.16 -17.36 0.34
CA CYS A 18 -3.37 -18.55 1.15
C CYS A 18 -2.02 -19.09 1.65
N PRO A 19 -1.83 -19.29 2.96
CA PRO A 19 -0.54 -19.73 3.49
C PRO A 19 -0.18 -21.17 3.10
N LEU A 20 -1.17 -21.97 2.67
CA LEU A 20 -0.98 -23.39 2.32
C LEU A 20 -0.63 -23.61 0.86
N CYS A 21 -0.88 -22.64 -0.03
CA CYS A 21 -0.73 -22.85 -1.48
C CYS A 21 -0.12 -21.65 -2.21
N LYS A 22 0.50 -20.69 -1.52
CA LYS A 22 1.25 -19.62 -2.22
C LYS A 22 2.49 -20.22 -2.88
N SER A 23 2.77 -19.84 -4.13
CA SER A 23 4.01 -20.20 -4.83
C SER A 23 4.98 -19.03 -4.83
N SER A 24 6.28 -19.33 -4.79
CA SER A 24 7.35 -18.33 -4.94
C SER A 24 7.86 -18.30 -6.37
N ARG A 25 8.18 -17.11 -6.86
CA ARG A 25 8.93 -16.88 -8.09
C ARG A 25 9.94 -15.76 -7.89
N GLU A 26 10.92 -15.67 -8.77
CA GLU A 26 11.80 -14.51 -8.83
C GLU A 26 11.03 -13.30 -9.36
N ALA A 27 11.33 -12.11 -8.81
CA ALA A 27 10.80 -10.85 -9.27
C ALA A 27 11.29 -10.56 -10.69
N ASP A 28 10.40 -10.05 -11.54
CA ASP A 28 10.79 -9.57 -12.84
C ASP A 28 11.21 -8.08 -12.80
N GLU A 29 11.56 -7.51 -13.96
CA GLU A 29 11.93 -6.11 -14.08
C GLU A 29 10.76 -5.16 -13.70
N ILE A 30 9.52 -5.56 -13.96
CA ILE A 30 8.33 -4.75 -13.66
C ILE A 30 8.12 -4.70 -12.15
N ASP A 31 8.21 -5.85 -11.48
CA ASP A 31 8.13 -5.96 -10.03
C ASP A 31 9.19 -5.09 -9.35
N SER A 32 10.43 -5.15 -9.84
CA SER A 32 11.55 -4.38 -9.29
C SER A 32 11.31 -2.87 -9.41
N LYS A 33 10.82 -2.42 -10.57
CA LYS A 33 10.42 -1.01 -10.79
C LYS A 33 9.27 -0.59 -9.89
N LEU A 34 8.25 -1.42 -9.75
CA LEU A 34 7.06 -1.10 -8.95
C LEU A 34 7.39 -1.00 -7.46
N LEU A 35 8.32 -1.81 -6.98
CA LEU A 35 8.75 -1.83 -5.58
C LEU A 35 9.81 -0.78 -5.24
N GLY A 36 10.30 -0.02 -6.24
CA GLY A 36 11.30 1.03 -6.04
C GLY A 36 12.65 0.51 -5.53
N VAL A 37 12.92 -0.79 -5.69
CA VAL A 37 14.21 -1.40 -5.39
C VAL A 37 15.07 -1.33 -6.64
N GLU A 38 15.99 -0.37 -6.66
CA GLU A 38 17.07 -0.31 -7.66
C GLU A 38 17.91 -1.58 -7.50
N TYR A 39 17.71 -2.57 -8.38
CA TYR A 39 18.48 -3.82 -8.52
C TYR A 39 19.41 -4.10 -7.33
N VAL A 40 18.83 -4.49 -6.19
CA VAL A 40 19.64 -5.07 -5.13
C VAL A 40 20.20 -6.34 -5.74
N ASN A 41 21.52 -6.54 -5.68
CA ASN A 41 22.25 -7.66 -6.29
C ASN A 41 21.84 -9.06 -5.77
N GLU A 42 20.66 -9.20 -5.18
CA GLU A 42 20.08 -10.41 -4.61
C GLU A 42 18.70 -10.65 -5.25
N ALA A 43 18.44 -11.89 -5.66
CA ALA A 43 17.17 -12.28 -6.27
C ALA A 43 16.00 -12.00 -5.30
N LEU A 44 15.14 -11.05 -5.65
CA LEU A 44 13.94 -10.75 -4.88
C LEU A 44 12.90 -11.86 -5.11
N THR A 45 12.45 -12.49 -4.03
CA THR A 45 11.38 -13.50 -4.10
C THR A 45 10.02 -12.86 -3.97
N ILE A 46 9.13 -13.12 -4.92
CA ILE A 46 7.72 -12.73 -4.90
C ILE A 46 6.84 -13.95 -4.73
N TYR A 47 5.72 -13.77 -4.04
CA TYR A 47 4.71 -14.81 -3.86
C TYR A 47 3.46 -14.51 -4.66
N GLU A 48 2.85 -15.55 -5.21
CA GLU A 48 1.63 -15.45 -6.01
C GLU A 48 0.59 -16.52 -5.62
N ALA A 49 -0.62 -16.33 -6.12
CA ALA A 49 -1.77 -17.17 -5.79
C ALA A 49 -1.81 -18.41 -6.71
N SER A 50 -1.75 -19.61 -6.13
CA SER A 50 -1.91 -20.86 -6.90
C SER A 50 -3.30 -21.51 -6.75
N GLY A 51 -3.94 -21.39 -5.58
CA GLY A 51 -5.26 -21.97 -5.29
C GLY A 51 -5.20 -23.41 -4.76
N CYS A 52 -6.05 -23.72 -3.77
CA CYS A 52 -6.22 -25.08 -3.23
C CYS A 52 -7.59 -25.23 -2.55
N PRO A 53 -8.01 -26.45 -2.17
CA PRO A 53 -9.27 -26.69 -1.47
C PRO A 53 -9.41 -25.93 -0.14
N SER A 54 -8.31 -25.61 0.55
CA SER A 54 -8.34 -24.88 1.83
C SER A 54 -8.66 -23.39 1.71
N CYS A 55 -8.64 -22.85 0.49
CA CYS A 55 -8.98 -21.46 0.15
C CYS A 55 -10.03 -21.38 -0.97
N ASP A 56 -10.84 -22.43 -1.14
CA ASP A 56 -11.88 -22.53 -2.17
C ASP A 56 -11.36 -22.26 -3.59
N ASN A 57 -10.13 -22.70 -3.86
CA ASN A 57 -9.40 -22.50 -5.11
C ASN A 57 -9.20 -21.02 -5.52
N THR A 58 -9.38 -20.07 -4.59
CA THR A 58 -9.16 -18.64 -4.88
C THR A 58 -7.68 -18.24 -4.83
N GLY A 59 -6.88 -18.98 -4.05
CA GLY A 59 -5.49 -18.63 -3.74
C GLY A 59 -5.35 -17.58 -2.63
N TYR A 60 -6.46 -17.14 -2.02
CA TYR A 60 -6.46 -16.12 -0.96
C TYR A 60 -7.19 -16.60 0.29
N LYS A 61 -6.70 -16.26 1.48
CA LYS A 61 -7.38 -16.57 2.75
C LYS A 61 -7.14 -15.45 3.77
N GLY A 62 -8.20 -14.71 4.08
CA GLY A 62 -8.12 -13.53 4.94
C GLY A 62 -7.80 -12.23 4.18
N ARG A 63 -7.80 -11.13 4.92
CA ARG A 63 -7.53 -9.78 4.41
C ARG A 63 -6.68 -9.02 5.42
N VAL A 64 -5.91 -8.06 4.94
CA VAL A 64 -5.18 -7.11 5.79
C VAL A 64 -5.44 -5.68 5.30
N ALA A 65 -5.40 -4.73 6.23
CA ALA A 65 -5.49 -3.32 5.90
C ALA A 65 -4.10 -2.78 5.54
N ILE A 66 -4.02 -2.05 4.44
CA ILE A 66 -2.94 -1.10 4.17
C ILE A 66 -3.49 0.28 4.50
N ILE A 67 -2.76 1.00 5.34
CA ILE A 67 -3.19 2.28 5.89
C ILE A 67 -2.15 3.34 5.53
N GLU A 68 -2.62 4.47 5.02
CA GLU A 68 -1.86 5.69 4.86
C GLU A 68 -2.43 6.73 5.83
N ALA A 69 -1.56 7.32 6.64
CA ALA A 69 -1.93 8.28 7.67
C ALA A 69 -1.31 9.63 7.33
N LEU A 70 -2.15 10.62 7.03
CA LEU A 70 -1.75 12.00 6.84
C LEU A 70 -2.08 12.78 8.10
N ARG A 71 -1.06 13.16 8.87
CA ARG A 71 -1.24 14.06 10.01
C ARG A 71 -1.38 15.49 9.52
N ILE A 72 -2.33 16.23 10.08
CA ILE A 72 -2.43 17.68 9.82
C ILE A 72 -1.49 18.39 10.80
N ASP A 73 -0.38 18.92 10.29
CA ASP A 73 0.51 19.81 11.04
C ASP A 73 0.13 21.28 10.81
N ASN A 74 0.86 22.18 11.48
CA ASN A 74 0.57 23.62 11.40
C ASN A 74 0.75 24.18 9.99
N GLN A 75 1.71 23.66 9.22
CA GLN A 75 1.96 24.13 7.85
C GLN A 75 0.79 23.74 6.95
N LEU A 76 0.35 22.50 7.03
CA LEU A 76 -0.76 21.99 6.24
C LEU A 76 -2.08 22.66 6.65
N ASP A 77 -2.32 22.90 7.95
CA ASP A 77 -3.50 23.64 8.43
C ASP A 77 -3.54 25.07 7.88
N GLU A 78 -2.39 25.76 7.83
CA GLU A 78 -2.30 27.11 7.25
C GLU A 78 -2.54 27.10 5.74
N GLN A 79 -2.00 26.12 5.01
CA GLN A 79 -2.24 25.96 3.58
C GLN A 79 -3.73 25.67 3.30
N ILE A 80 -4.38 24.83 4.11
CA ILE A 80 -5.82 24.57 4.05
C ILE A 80 -6.61 25.86 4.32
N ALA A 81 -6.23 26.63 5.34
CA ALA A 81 -6.87 27.91 5.67
C ALA A 81 -6.83 28.89 4.50
N LYS A 82 -5.72 28.90 3.76
CA LYS A 82 -5.51 29.73 2.56
C LYS A 82 -6.19 29.18 1.29
N ARG A 83 -6.86 28.02 1.36
CA ARG A 83 -7.45 27.32 0.21
C ARG A 83 -6.42 27.02 -0.88
N ALA A 84 -5.23 26.59 -0.45
CA ALA A 84 -4.17 26.17 -1.36
C ALA A 84 -4.67 25.11 -2.35
N THR A 85 -4.19 25.22 -3.58
CA THR A 85 -4.40 24.24 -4.65
C THR A 85 -3.70 22.91 -4.31
N LEU A 86 -4.09 21.84 -4.98
CA LEU A 86 -3.44 20.53 -4.81
C LEU A 86 -1.95 20.54 -5.16
N GLY A 87 -1.49 21.43 -6.04
CA GLY A 87 -0.07 21.58 -6.35
C GLY A 87 0.71 22.15 -5.17
N GLU A 88 0.13 23.12 -4.47
CA GLU A 88 0.72 23.79 -3.31
C GLU A 88 0.70 22.91 -2.04
N LEU A 89 -0.22 21.95 -1.95
CA LEU A 89 -0.32 21.01 -0.81
C LEU A 89 0.62 19.80 -0.93
N ARG A 90 1.25 19.58 -2.10
CA ARG A 90 2.11 18.41 -2.39
C ARG A 90 3.61 18.72 -2.30
N SER A 91 3.96 19.99 -2.14
CA SER A 91 5.33 20.51 -2.01
C SER A 91 5.73 20.64 -0.55
#